data_AF-A0A847LMC9-F1
#
_entry.id   AF-A0A847LMC9-F1
#
_cell.length_a   1.000
_cell.length_b   1.000
_cell.length_c   1.000
_cell.angle_alpha   90.00
_cell.angle_beta   90.00
_cell.angle_gamma   90.00
#
_symmetry.space_group_name_H-M   'P 1'
#
loop_
_entity.id
_entity.type
_entity.pdbx_description
1 polymer ?
#
loop_
_entity_poly.entity_id
_entity_poly.type
_entity_poly.pdbx_seq_one_letter_code
_entity_poly.pdbx_strand_id
1 'polypeptide(L)'
;MVGVTPVGVITDKPAESRHFYGTVMGIERVQTLRRLFMENMEGVILRLESPAIEVLETETKVLERPVNQTVRREFRMIMRPRDIGGVLFRLAKEGITPQTSPYGSFVFDDLNGISWEIKTGFQGMVFDNPLSDHPAGGRRPS
;
A
#
# COMPACT_ATOMS: atom_id res chain seq x y z
N MET A 1 8.76 -22.23 -0.91
CA MET A 1 7.46 -21.77 -1.46
C MET A 1 7.23 -20.38 -0.87
N VAL A 2 7.24 -19.32 -1.69
CA VAL A 2 6.94 -17.97 -1.21
C VAL A 2 5.42 -17.88 -1.07
N GLY A 3 4.91 -17.69 0.14
CA GLY A 3 3.49 -17.51 0.38
C GLY A 3 3.03 -16.21 -0.25
N VAL A 4 2.22 -16.28 -1.30
CA VAL A 4 1.61 -15.11 -1.92
C VAL A 4 0.22 -14.94 -1.32
N THR A 5 0.00 -13.84 -0.60
CA THR A 5 -1.33 -13.51 -0.07
C THR A 5 -2.17 -12.90 -1.19
N PRO A 6 -3.25 -13.55 -1.65
CA PRO A 6 -4.11 -12.99 -2.68
C PRO A 6 -4.90 -11.81 -2.12
N VAL A 7 -5.04 -10.75 -2.92
CA VAL A 7 -5.85 -9.57 -2.57
C VAL A 7 -7.03 -9.44 -3.54
N GLY A 8 -8.22 -9.18 -2.98
CA GLY A 8 -9.43 -8.94 -3.76
C GLY A 8 -9.67 -7.45 -3.99
N VAL A 9 -9.92 -7.06 -5.24
CA VAL A 9 -10.30 -5.70 -5.64
C VAL A 9 -11.67 -5.75 -6.32
N ILE A 10 -12.57 -4.84 -5.97
CA ILE A 10 -13.85 -4.66 -6.66
C ILE A 10 -13.69 -3.49 -7.62
N THR A 11 -14.12 -3.66 -8.87
CA THR A 11 -14.05 -2.63 -9.90
C THR A 11 -15.28 -2.65 -10.80
N ASP A 12 -15.73 -1.48 -11.24
CA ASP A 12 -16.72 -1.28 -12.30
C ASP A 12 -16.08 -1.28 -13.71
N LYS A 13 -14.74 -1.22 -13.77
CA LYS A 13 -13.90 -1.14 -14.98
C LYS A 13 -12.92 -2.31 -15.06
N PRO A 14 -13.42 -3.54 -15.34
CA PRO A 14 -12.61 -4.75 -15.23
C PRO A 14 -11.47 -4.83 -16.25
N ALA A 15 -11.65 -4.27 -17.46
CA ALA A 15 -10.63 -4.32 -18.50
C ALA A 15 -9.47 -3.36 -18.18
N GLU A 16 -9.81 -2.13 -17.80
CA GLU A 16 -8.88 -1.08 -17.41
C GLU A 16 -8.13 -1.47 -16.14
N SER A 17 -8.84 -2.00 -15.13
CA SER A 17 -8.21 -2.51 -13.91
C SER A 17 -7.26 -3.67 -14.18
N ARG A 18 -7.61 -4.60 -15.08
CA ARG A 18 -6.71 -5.70 -15.46
C ARG A 18 -5.47 -5.18 -16.16
N HIS A 19 -5.62 -4.22 -17.07
CA HIS A 19 -4.50 -3.59 -17.74
C HIS A 19 -3.61 -2.87 -16.72
N PHE A 20 -4.20 -2.06 -15.84
CA PHE A 20 -3.51 -1.32 -14.81
C PHE A 20 -2.71 -2.23 -13.88
N TYR A 21 -3.36 -3.21 -13.24
CA TYR A 21 -2.68 -4.09 -12.30
C TYR A 21 -1.64 -4.99 -13.00
N GLY A 22 -1.97 -5.58 -14.15
CA GLY A 22 -1.06 -6.50 -14.82
C GLY A 22 0.12 -5.82 -15.52
N THR A 23 -0.15 -4.70 -16.21
CA THR A 23 0.84 -4.07 -17.12
C THR A 23 1.54 -2.90 -16.44
N VAL A 24 0.77 -2.01 -15.81
CA VAL A 24 1.32 -0.78 -15.21
C VAL A 24 2.02 -1.13 -13.90
N MET A 25 1.27 -1.75 -12.99
CA MET A 25 1.79 -2.17 -11.69
C MET A 25 2.67 -3.42 -11.78
N GLY A 26 2.53 -4.25 -12.82
CA GLY A 26 3.36 -5.45 -12.98
C GLY A 26 2.99 -6.58 -12.00
N ILE A 27 1.72 -6.67 -11.60
CA ILE A 27 1.21 -7.75 -10.77
C ILE A 27 1.19 -9.04 -11.59
N GLU A 28 1.85 -10.08 -11.09
CA GLU A 28 2.13 -11.32 -11.82
C GLU A 28 0.86 -12.07 -12.21
N ARG A 29 -0.19 -12.01 -11.39
CA ARG A 29 -1.46 -12.67 -11.70
C ARG A 29 -2.64 -11.82 -11.31
N VAL A 30 -3.46 -11.52 -12.32
CA VAL A 30 -4.73 -10.79 -12.18
C VAL A 30 -5.85 -11.66 -12.74
N GLN A 31 -6.71 -12.19 -11.86
CA GLN A 31 -7.82 -13.06 -12.26
C GLN A 31 -9.17 -12.41 -12.02
N THR A 32 -10.07 -12.55 -12.97
CA THR A 32 -11.49 -12.24 -12.76
C THR A 32 -12.15 -13.41 -12.04
N LEU A 33 -12.74 -13.18 -10.86
CA LEU A 33 -13.40 -14.22 -10.08
C LEU A 33 -14.89 -14.33 -10.41
N ARG A 34 -15.66 -13.28 -10.14
CA ARG A 34 -17.11 -13.25 -10.37
C ARG A 34 -17.61 -11.83 -10.57
N ARG A 35 -18.73 -11.70 -11.29
CA ARG A 35 -19.53 -10.48 -11.31
C ARG A 35 -20.25 -10.33 -9.97
N LEU A 36 -20.32 -9.10 -9.48
CA LEU A 36 -21.12 -8.69 -8.35
C LEU A 36 -22.26 -7.82 -8.87
N PHE A 37 -23.47 -8.20 -8.45
CA PHE A 37 -24.66 -7.38 -8.61
C PHE A 37 -25.14 -7.11 -7.19
N MET A 38 -24.82 -5.92 -6.67
CA MET A 38 -25.33 -5.42 -5.40
C MET A 38 -26.20 -4.20 -5.70
N GLU A 39 -27.14 -3.87 -4.82
CA GLU A 39 -28.05 -2.72 -5.01
C GLU A 39 -27.25 -1.47 -5.43
N ASN A 40 -27.46 -1.03 -6.67
CA ASN A 40 -26.82 0.12 -7.34
C ASN A 40 -25.33 -0.01 -7.72
N MET A 41 -24.74 -1.21 -7.71
CA MET A 41 -23.38 -1.46 -8.22
C MET A 41 -23.31 -2.74 -9.07
N GLU A 42 -22.99 -2.58 -10.36
CA GLU A 42 -22.45 -3.64 -11.20
C GLU A 42 -20.92 -3.58 -11.14
N GLY A 43 -20.28 -4.65 -10.68
CA GLY A 43 -18.84 -4.71 -10.57
C GLY A 43 -18.30 -6.12 -10.74
N VAL A 44 -16.98 -6.24 -10.73
CA VAL A 44 -16.27 -7.51 -10.85
C VAL A 44 -15.23 -7.60 -9.74
N ILE A 45 -15.13 -8.78 -9.11
CA ILE A 45 -14.01 -9.06 -8.21
C ILE A 45 -12.81 -9.50 -9.05
N LEU A 46 -11.72 -8.74 -8.95
CA LEU A 46 -10.39 -9.14 -9.39
C LEU A 46 -9.60 -9.71 -8.21
N ARG A 47 -8.86 -10.78 -8.47
CA ARG A 47 -7.89 -11.38 -7.54
C ARG A 47 -6.49 -11.06 -8.04
N LEU A 48 -5.75 -10.34 -7.21
CA LEU A 48 -4.36 -9.96 -7.42
C LEU A 48 -3.46 -10.91 -6.64
N GLU A 49 -2.48 -11.51 -7.30
CA GLU A 49 -1.46 -12.32 -6.64
C GLU A 49 -0.08 -11.86 -7.09
N SER A 50 0.73 -11.43 -6.11
CA SER A 50 2.11 -11.02 -6.31
C SER A 50 2.87 -11.17 -4.99
N PRO A 51 4.12 -11.68 -4.99
CA PRO A 51 4.99 -11.64 -3.82
C PRO A 51 5.41 -10.20 -3.45
N ALA A 52 5.19 -9.22 -4.33
CA ALA A 52 5.52 -7.83 -4.10
C ALA A 52 4.40 -7.03 -3.41
N ILE A 53 3.20 -7.60 -3.21
CA ILE A 53 2.06 -6.91 -2.63
C ILE A 53 1.83 -7.34 -1.18
N GLU A 54 1.59 -6.36 -0.32
CA GLU A 54 1.07 -6.54 1.04
C GLU A 54 -0.12 -5.60 1.28
N VAL A 55 -0.99 -5.96 2.21
CA VAL A 55 -2.08 -5.08 2.68
C VAL A 55 -1.72 -4.59 4.08
N LEU A 56 -1.64 -3.28 4.24
CA LEU A 56 -1.49 -2.65 5.55
C LEU A 56 -2.85 -2.12 6.01
N GLU A 57 -3.26 -2.54 7.20
CA GLU A 57 -4.42 -2.01 7.90
C GLU A 57 -3.93 -1.19 9.10
N THR A 58 -4.34 0.07 9.16
CA THR A 58 -4.06 0.95 10.29
C THR A 58 -5.36 1.29 11.00
N GLU A 59 -5.42 1.04 12.31
CA GLU A 59 -6.58 1.33 13.14
C GLU A 59 -6.21 2.36 14.21
N THR A 60 -6.94 3.47 14.28
CA THR A 60 -6.79 4.49 15.34
C THR A 60 -7.94 4.34 16.34
N LYS A 61 -7.59 4.10 17.60
CA LYS A 61 -8.55 3.97 18.71
C LYS A 61 -8.39 5.14 19.68
N VAL A 62 -9.51 5.69 20.12
CA VAL A 62 -9.55 6.59 21.28
C VAL A 62 -9.69 5.72 22.52
N LEU A 63 -8.74 5.87 23.43
CA LEU A 63 -8.70 5.16 24.70
C LEU A 63 -9.24 6.07 25.80
N GLU A 64 -10.56 6.27 25.82
CA GLU A 64 -11.24 6.95 26.93
C GLU A 64 -12.10 5.92 27.68
N ARG A 65 -11.95 5.83 29.01
CA ARG A 65 -12.87 4.98 29.80
C ARG A 65 -14.25 5.65 29.79
N PRO A 66 -15.32 4.97 29.34
CA PRO A 66 -15.48 3.51 29.31
C PRO A 66 -15.51 2.86 27.90
N VAL A 67 -15.17 3.56 26.82
CA VAL A 67 -15.38 3.05 25.45
C VAL A 67 -14.07 3.05 24.66
N ASN A 68 -13.58 1.84 24.34
CA ASN A 68 -12.56 1.66 23.31
C ASN A 68 -13.23 1.84 21.94
N GLN A 69 -13.30 3.07 21.45
CA GLN A 69 -13.91 3.38 20.15
C GLN A 69 -12.84 3.46 19.06
N THR A 70 -13.01 2.70 17.98
CA THR A 70 -12.25 2.89 16.74
C THR A 70 -12.75 4.15 16.04
N VAL A 71 -11.87 5.12 15.88
CA VAL A 71 -12.21 6.43 15.28
C VAL A 71 -11.82 6.47 13.81
N ARG A 72 -10.84 5.67 13.39
CA ARG A 72 -10.39 5.61 12.01
C ARG A 72 -9.84 4.22 11.69
N ARG A 73 -10.20 3.71 10.50
CA ARG A 73 -9.60 2.50 9.92
C ARG A 73 -9.18 2.83 8.50
N GLU A 74 -7.92 2.56 8.17
CA GLU A 74 -7.36 2.84 6.86
C GLU A 74 -6.76 1.57 6.28
N PHE A 75 -7.01 1.34 5.00
CA PHE A 75 -6.40 0.26 4.25
C PHE A 75 -5.49 0.86 3.19
N ARG A 76 -4.27 0.33 3.10
CA ARG A 76 -3.29 0.76 2.12
C ARG A 76 -2.63 -0.46 1.49
N MET A 77 -2.55 -0.43 0.17
CA MET A 77 -1.83 -1.43 -0.61
C MET A 77 -0.34 -1.07 -0.61
N ILE A 78 0.51 -1.95 -0.11
CA ILE A 78 1.96 -1.76 -0.15
C ILE A 78 2.53 -2.60 -1.29
N MET A 79 3.30 -1.97 -2.16
CA MET A 79 4.00 -2.65 -3.25
C MET A 79 5.52 -2.51 -3.10
N ARG A 80 6.26 -3.61 -3.22
CA ARG A 80 7.72 -3.66 -3.21
C ARG A 80 8.25 -4.26 -4.52
N PRO A 81 8.16 -3.53 -5.65
CA PRO A 81 8.65 -4.02 -6.92
C PRO A 81 10.17 -4.12 -6.93
N ARG A 82 10.70 -5.06 -7.72
CA ARG A 82 12.15 -5.14 -7.99
C ARG A 82 12.65 -3.96 -8.80
N ASP A 83 11.82 -3.44 -9.71
CA ASP A 83 12.11 -2.31 -10.58
C ASP A 83 11.11 -1.17 -10.32
N ILE A 84 11.45 -0.31 -9.35
CA ILE A 84 10.64 0.87 -9.01
C ILE A 84 10.61 1.87 -10.17
N GLY A 85 11.76 2.11 -10.81
CA GLY A 85 11.86 3.07 -11.91
C GLY A 85 10.94 2.72 -13.07
N GLY A 86 10.88 1.44 -13.44
CA GLY A 86 9.96 0.95 -14.46
C GLY A 86 8.48 1.09 -14.07
N VAL A 87 8.12 0.84 -12.81
CA VAL A 87 6.73 1.05 -12.33
C VAL A 87 6.36 2.53 -12.38
N LEU A 88 7.21 3.41 -11.84
CA LEU A 88 6.98 4.86 -11.85
C LEU A 88 6.87 5.41 -13.28
N PHE A 89 7.70 4.93 -14.19
CA PHE A 89 7.64 5.31 -15.60
C PHE A 89 6.32 4.89 -16.25
N ARG A 90 5.81 3.69 -15.96
CA ARG A 90 4.51 3.23 -16.48
C ARG A 90 3.36 3.99 -15.85
N LEU A 91 3.42 4.31 -14.56
CA LEU A 91 2.41 5.16 -13.89
C LEU A 91 2.34 6.55 -14.54
N ALA A 92 3.49 7.17 -14.81
CA ALA A 92 3.54 8.47 -15.48
C ALA A 92 2.92 8.42 -16.90
N LYS A 93 3.06 7.31 -17.62
CA LYS A 93 2.41 7.12 -18.94
C LYS A 93 0.89 7.05 -18.84
N GLU A 94 0.35 6.56 -17.73
CA GLU A 94 -1.08 6.56 -17.42
C GLU A 94 -1.56 7.90 -16.83
N GLY A 95 -0.69 8.92 -16.77
CA GLY A 95 -1.00 10.22 -16.19
C GLY A 95 -1.03 10.24 -14.65
N ILE A 96 -0.58 9.18 -13.99
CA ILE A 96 -0.50 9.10 -12.53
C ILE A 96 0.89 9.58 -12.10
N THR A 97 0.93 10.63 -11.29
CA THR A 97 2.15 11.14 -10.66
C THR A 97 2.11 10.86 -9.17
N PRO A 98 2.77 9.80 -8.68
CA PRO A 98 2.82 9.53 -7.25
C PRO A 98 3.46 10.65 -6.45
N GLN A 99 2.91 10.91 -5.27
CA GLN A 99 3.50 11.84 -4.31
C GLN A 99 4.59 11.13 -3.51
N THR A 100 5.74 11.78 -3.33
CA THR A 100 6.79 11.26 -2.47
C THR A 100 6.41 11.47 -1.01
N SER A 101 6.41 10.39 -0.22
CA SER A 101 6.20 10.44 1.23
C SER A 101 7.45 10.94 1.95
N PRO A 102 7.32 11.45 3.19
CA PRO A 102 8.47 11.82 4.02
C PRO A 102 9.47 10.68 4.30
N TYR A 103 9.04 9.42 4.09
CA TYR A 103 9.83 8.22 4.36
C TYR A 103 10.44 7.62 3.09
N GLY A 104 10.40 8.34 1.96
CA GLY A 104 11.00 7.91 0.69
C GLY A 104 10.20 6.83 -0.05
N SER A 105 8.90 6.72 0.21
CA SER A 105 7.96 5.90 -0.55
C SER A 105 7.14 6.75 -1.52
N PHE A 106 6.45 6.12 -2.48
CA PHE A 106 5.62 6.81 -3.46
C PHE A 106 4.15 6.44 -3.27
N VAL A 107 3.30 7.44 -3.03
CA VAL A 107 1.88 7.25 -2.69
C VAL A 107 1.00 7.79 -3.81
N PHE A 108 -0.02 7.03 -4.19
CA PHE A 108 -1.02 7.45 -5.17
C PHE A 108 -2.33 6.67 -4.95
N ASP A 109 -3.43 7.19 -5.50
CA ASP A 109 -4.70 6.47 -5.55
C ASP A 109 -4.92 5.94 -6.98
N ASP A 110 -5.37 4.68 -7.08
CA ASP A 110 -5.62 4.06 -8.38
C ASP A 110 -7.01 4.42 -8.95
N LEU A 111 -7.32 3.90 -10.14
CA LEU A 111 -8.60 4.15 -10.82
C LEU A 111 -9.84 3.63 -10.08
N ASN A 112 -9.66 2.78 -9.06
CA ASN A 112 -10.70 2.26 -8.18
C ASN A 112 -10.73 2.98 -6.82
N GLY A 113 -9.94 4.04 -6.64
CA GLY A 113 -9.83 4.81 -5.40
C GLY A 113 -9.07 4.09 -4.29
N ILE A 114 -8.30 3.05 -4.62
CA ILE A 114 -7.48 2.32 -3.64
C ILE A 114 -6.16 3.07 -3.46
N SER A 115 -5.77 3.30 -2.21
CA SER A 115 -4.51 3.95 -1.89
C SER A 115 -3.34 2.96 -1.94
N TRP A 116 -2.33 3.29 -2.74
CA TRP A 116 -1.12 2.52 -2.95
C TRP A 116 0.11 3.23 -2.40
N GLU A 117 1.06 2.46 -1.88
CA GLU A 117 2.38 2.94 -1.49
C GLU A 117 3.46 2.00 -2.03
N ILE A 118 4.31 2.54 -2.90
CA ILE A 118 5.47 1.85 -3.46
C ILE A 118 6.67 2.08 -2.56
N LYS A 119 7.21 1.01 -1.98
CA LYS A 119 8.39 1.02 -1.11
C LYS A 119 9.58 0.37 -1.80
N THR A 120 10.77 0.82 -1.44
CA THR A 120 12.00 0.12 -1.82
C THR A 120 12.07 -1.24 -1.12
N GLY A 121 12.54 -2.25 -1.83
CA GLY A 121 12.72 -3.61 -1.30
C GLY A 121 13.89 -3.76 -0.32
N PHE A 122 14.45 -2.67 0.22
CA PHE A 122 15.49 -2.74 1.25
C PHE A 122 14.85 -3.17 2.59
N GLN A 123 14.78 -4.48 2.80
CA GLN A 123 14.79 -5.04 4.15
C GLN A 123 16.11 -4.64 4.81
N GLY A 124 16.05 -3.73 5.78
CA GLY A 124 17.18 -3.46 6.69
C GLY A 124 18.03 -2.23 6.37
N MET A 125 17.44 -1.04 6.44
CA MET A 125 18.14 0.07 7.10
C MET A 125 17.20 0.65 8.15
N VAL A 126 17.43 0.26 9.39
CA VAL A 126 17.10 1.12 10.51
C VAL A 126 17.90 2.40 10.25
N PHE A 127 17.24 3.51 9.96
CA PHE A 127 17.90 4.78 10.19
C PHE A 127 18.04 4.86 11.70
N ASP A 128 19.22 4.52 12.21
CA ASP A 128 19.63 4.98 13.53
C ASP A 128 19.44 6.48 13.50
N ASN A 129 18.42 6.95 14.21
CA ASN A 129 18.19 8.38 14.37
C ASN A 129 19.43 8.92 15.09
N PRO A 130 20.27 9.76 14.45
CA PRO A 130 21.51 10.25 15.06
C PRO A 130 21.23 11.25 16.20
N LEU A 131 19.96 11.48 16.56
CA LEU A 131 19.50 12.32 17.65
C LEU A 131 19.03 11.52 18.89
N SER A 132 19.24 10.20 18.94
CA SER A 132 18.78 9.36 20.06
C SER A 132 19.74 9.34 21.26
N ASP A 133 20.99 9.76 21.10
CA ASP A 133 21.98 9.79 22.19
C ASP A 133 22.12 11.20 22.78
N HIS A 134 21.06 11.67 23.41
CA HIS A 134 21.21 12.62 24.52
C HIS A 134 21.10 11.85 25.84
N PRO A 135 22.21 11.47 26.48
CA PRO A 135 22.15 11.11 27.89
C PRO A 135 21.84 12.39 28.68
N ALA A 136 20.59 12.52 29.08
CA ALA A 136 20.20 13.40 30.17
C ALA A 136 20.80 12.84 31.47
N GLY A 137 21.72 13.60 32.08
CA GLY A 137 22.31 13.32 33.39
C GLY A 137 23.82 13.56 33.35
N GLY A 138 24.39 14.62 33.91
CA GLY A 138 24.04 15.31 35.13
C GLY A 138 24.93 14.81 36.27
N ARG A 139 25.98 15.61 36.56
CA ARG A 139 26.91 15.59 37.71
C ARG A 139 28.15 14.68 37.66
N ARG A 140 29.31 15.32 37.48
CA ARG A 140 30.53 15.03 38.28
C ARG A 140 30.41 15.78 39.61
N PRO A 141 31.01 15.27 40.69
CA PRO A 141 32.28 15.88 41.11
C PRO A 141 33.36 14.89 41.54
N SER A 142 34.58 15.45 41.52
CA SER A 142 35.88 15.07 42.10
C SER A 142 35.90 14.03 43.21
#